data_AF-A0A2Z6M816-F1
#
_entry.id   AF-A0A2Z6M816-F1
#
_cell.length_a   1.000
_cell.length_b   1.000
_cell.length_c   1.000
_cell.angle_alpha   90.00
_cell.angle_beta   90.00
_cell.angle_gamma   90.00
#
_symmetry.space_group_name_H-M   'P 1'
#
loop_
_entity.id
_entity.type
_entity.pdbx_description
1 polymer ?
#
loop_
_entity_poly.entity_id
_entity_poly.type
_entity_poly.pdbx_seq_one_letter_code
_entity_poly.pdbx_strand_id
1 'polypeptide(L)'
;KLYEEASQVANDAVGSIRTVASFCSEEKVMGLYKQKCEGPIKTGIRRGIVSGFGFGISFFVLYAVYACSFYAGARLVEDGKSSFSDVFRVFFALSMAAIGLSQSGSLGYDTIVGERGVQLSGGQKQRVAIARAIVKNPKIILLDEATSALDAESEKVVQDALDRVMVERTTIIVVYRLSTIKGADLIAVVKNGFIAEKGKHEALLHKGGDYASLVALHISASAS
;
A
#
# COMPACT_ATOMS: atom_id res chain seq x y z
N LYS A 1 -3.64 9.10 -17.20
CA LYS A 1 -3.82 8.56 -18.56
C LYS A 1 -5.13 8.97 -19.20
N LEU A 2 -6.30 8.39 -18.90
CA LEU A 2 -7.52 8.69 -19.70
C LEU A 2 -7.93 10.19 -19.71
N TYR A 3 -7.76 10.90 -18.60
CA TYR A 3 -8.07 12.35 -18.49
C TYR A 3 -6.84 13.25 -18.56
N GLU A 4 -5.67 12.71 -18.89
CA GLU A 4 -4.39 13.42 -18.71
C GLU A 4 -4.30 14.69 -19.54
N GLU A 5 -4.73 14.63 -20.80
CA GLU A 5 -4.76 15.80 -21.69
C GLU A 5 -5.77 16.86 -21.24
N ALA A 6 -6.94 16.45 -20.75
CA ALA A 6 -7.94 17.39 -20.22
C ALA A 6 -7.44 18.05 -18.93
N SER A 7 -6.83 17.28 -18.03
CA SER A 7 -6.21 17.79 -16.81
C SER A 7 -5.06 18.74 -17.11
N GLN A 8 -4.26 18.46 -18.13
CA GLN A 8 -3.19 19.37 -18.57
C GLN A 8 -3.75 20.70 -19.07
N VAL A 9 -4.76 20.68 -19.93
CA VAL A 9 -5.44 21.92 -20.41
C VAL A 9 -6.01 22.73 -19.25
N ALA A 10 -6.63 22.08 -18.26
CA ALA A 10 -7.15 22.75 -17.08
C ALA A 10 -6.03 23.35 -16.21
N ASN A 11 -4.94 22.60 -15.98
CA ASN A 11 -3.80 23.08 -15.20
C ASN A 11 -3.12 24.27 -15.87
N ASP A 12 -2.91 24.23 -17.19
CA ASP A 12 -2.28 25.32 -17.96
C ASP A 12 -3.16 26.58 -17.94
N ALA A 13 -4.48 26.42 -18.05
CA ALA A 13 -5.44 27.51 -17.98
C ALA A 13 -5.49 28.17 -16.60
N VAL A 14 -5.51 27.38 -15.53
CA VAL A 14 -5.53 27.89 -14.15
C VAL A 14 -4.19 28.53 -13.79
N GLY A 15 -3.06 27.91 -14.18
CA GLY A 15 -1.73 28.46 -13.97
C GLY A 15 -1.51 29.81 -14.64
N SER A 16 -2.18 30.06 -15.77
CA SER A 16 -2.09 31.30 -16.55
C SER A 16 -3.39 32.11 -16.58
N ILE A 17 -4.21 32.05 -15.52
CA ILE A 17 -5.59 32.59 -15.52
C ILE A 17 -5.67 34.08 -15.89
N ARG A 18 -4.70 34.89 -15.45
CA ARG A 18 -4.64 36.32 -15.79
C ARG A 18 -4.43 36.56 -17.29
N THR A 19 -3.63 35.71 -17.94
CA THR A 19 -3.38 35.77 -19.37
C THR A 19 -4.63 35.39 -20.15
N VAL A 20 -5.30 34.30 -19.75
CA VAL A 20 -6.56 33.87 -20.38
C VAL A 20 -7.61 34.98 -20.33
N ALA A 21 -7.76 35.63 -19.17
CA ALA A 21 -8.68 36.74 -18.98
C ALA A 21 -8.30 37.99 -19.78
N SER A 22 -7.01 38.32 -19.86
CA SER A 22 -6.53 39.48 -20.64
C SER A 22 -6.80 39.35 -22.14
N PHE A 23 -6.89 38.12 -22.66
CA PHE A 23 -7.23 37.83 -24.05
C PHE A 23 -8.71 37.48 -24.26
N CYS A 24 -9.56 37.59 -23.23
CA CYS A 24 -10.99 37.20 -23.27
C CYS A 24 -11.20 35.82 -23.91
N SER A 25 -10.31 34.86 -23.62
CA SER A 25 -10.22 33.56 -24.29
C SER A 25 -10.80 32.40 -23.47
N GLU A 26 -11.58 32.71 -22.42
CA GLU A 26 -12.19 31.75 -21.51
C GLU A 26 -13.06 30.73 -22.26
N GLU A 27 -13.93 31.20 -23.17
CA GLU A 27 -14.78 30.30 -23.96
C GLU A 27 -13.97 29.33 -24.82
N LYS A 28 -12.87 29.81 -25.41
CA LYS A 28 -12.00 29.00 -26.26
C LYS A 28 -11.30 27.90 -25.46
N VAL A 29 -10.82 28.23 -24.26
CA VAL A 29 -10.19 27.28 -23.33
C VAL A 29 -11.22 26.27 -22.82
N MET A 30 -12.42 26.72 -22.46
CA MET A 30 -13.51 25.84 -22.02
C MET A 30 -13.98 24.91 -23.15
N GLY A 31 -14.04 25.39 -24.38
CA GLY A 31 -14.33 24.58 -25.57
C GLY A 31 -13.28 23.49 -25.78
N LEU A 32 -11.99 23.83 -25.67
CA LEU A 32 -10.88 22.88 -25.79
C LEU A 32 -10.92 21.82 -24.67
N TYR A 33 -11.17 22.22 -23.44
CA TYR A 33 -11.32 21.29 -22.31
C TYR A 33 -12.50 20.33 -22.52
N LYS A 34 -13.65 20.85 -22.94
CA LYS A 34 -14.86 20.04 -23.23
C LYS A 34 -14.58 19.03 -24.33
N GLN A 35 -13.96 19.45 -25.43
CA GLN A 35 -13.56 18.57 -26.53
C GLN A 35 -12.62 17.44 -26.05
N LYS A 36 -11.63 17.78 -25.21
CA LYS A 36 -10.71 16.78 -24.62
C LYS A 36 -11.42 15.83 -23.64
N CYS A 37 -12.53 16.23 -23.03
CA CYS A 37 -13.33 15.38 -22.14
C CYS A 37 -14.30 14.45 -22.87
N GLU A 38 -14.68 14.73 -24.13
CA GLU A 38 -15.66 13.90 -24.86
C GLU A 38 -15.21 12.44 -25.04
N GLY A 39 -13.94 12.23 -25.41
CA GLY A 39 -13.36 10.89 -25.56
C GLY A 39 -13.42 10.07 -24.26
N PRO A 40 -12.89 10.60 -23.14
CA PRO A 40 -12.98 9.97 -21.82
C PRO A 40 -14.40 9.70 -21.36
N ILE A 41 -15.33 10.65 -21.54
CA ILE A 41 -16.74 10.50 -21.16
C ILE A 41 -17.38 9.37 -21.96
N LYS A 42 -17.23 9.34 -23.29
CA LYS A 42 -17.79 8.30 -24.15
C LYS A 42 -17.23 6.92 -23.80
N THR A 43 -15.93 6.85 -23.50
CA THR A 43 -15.27 5.62 -23.03
C THR A 43 -15.81 5.18 -21.67
N GLY A 44 -16.01 6.12 -20.75
CA GLY A 44 -16.60 5.90 -19.44
C GLY A 44 -18.03 5.34 -19.53
N ILE A 45 -18.88 5.92 -20.39
CA ILE A 45 -20.24 5.43 -20.64
C ILE A 45 -20.21 4.00 -21.18
N ARG A 46 -19.40 3.74 -22.22
CA ARG A 46 -19.30 2.39 -22.80
C ARG A 46 -18.81 1.37 -21.77
N ARG A 47 -17.80 1.74 -20.98
CA ARG A 47 -17.28 0.89 -19.91
C ARG A 47 -18.34 0.62 -18.85
N GLY A 48 -19.10 1.66 -18.45
CA GLY A 48 -20.19 1.57 -17.49
C GLY A 48 -21.28 0.59 -17.92
N ILE A 49 -21.68 0.64 -19.20
CA ILE A 49 -22.65 -0.30 -19.78
C ILE A 49 -22.11 -1.73 -19.75
N VAL A 50 -20.86 -1.93 -20.18
CA VAL A 50 -20.22 -3.26 -20.19
C VAL A 50 -20.10 -3.82 -18.76
N SER A 51 -19.64 -3.02 -17.80
CA SER A 51 -19.55 -3.45 -16.40
C SER A 51 -20.91 -3.70 -15.77
N GLY A 52 -21.91 -2.87 -16.08
CA GLY A 52 -23.27 -3.04 -15.56
C GLY A 52 -23.91 -4.33 -16.08
N PHE A 53 -23.76 -4.63 -17.36
CA PHE A 53 -24.26 -5.87 -17.96
C PHE A 53 -23.55 -7.11 -17.39
N GLY A 54 -22.22 -7.06 -17.26
CA GLY A 54 -21.45 -8.14 -16.64
C GLY A 54 -21.86 -8.39 -15.18
N PHE A 55 -22.10 -7.33 -14.42
CA PHE A 55 -22.60 -7.42 -13.04
C PHE A 55 -24.00 -8.05 -13.01
N GLY A 56 -24.91 -7.59 -13.88
CA GLY A 56 -26.27 -8.14 -14.00
C GLY A 56 -26.28 -9.63 -14.33
N ILE A 57 -25.47 -10.07 -15.31
CA ILE A 57 -25.33 -11.50 -15.65
C ILE A 57 -24.80 -12.29 -14.45
N SER A 58 -23.80 -11.77 -13.75
CA SER A 58 -23.22 -12.46 -12.59
C SER A 58 -24.26 -12.71 -11.50
N PHE A 59 -25.10 -11.71 -11.22
CA PHE A 59 -26.21 -11.85 -10.28
C PHE A 59 -27.31 -12.79 -10.78
N PHE A 60 -27.63 -12.74 -12.07
CA PHE A 60 -28.59 -13.68 -12.66
C PHE A 60 -28.12 -15.13 -12.51
N VAL A 61 -26.86 -15.41 -12.84
CA VAL A 61 -26.27 -16.76 -12.70
C VAL A 61 -26.29 -17.20 -11.24
N LEU A 62 -25.96 -16.31 -10.30
CA LEU A 62 -26.01 -16.60 -8.87
C LEU A 62 -27.41 -17.05 -8.41
N TYR A 63 -28.45 -16.26 -8.74
CA TYR A 63 -29.82 -16.60 -8.37
C TYR A 63 -30.35 -17.83 -9.10
N ALA A 64 -29.95 -18.05 -10.35
CA ALA A 64 -30.30 -19.25 -11.10
C ALA A 64 -29.70 -20.52 -10.43
N VAL A 65 -28.44 -20.47 -10.00
CA VAL A 65 -27.80 -21.57 -9.26
C VAL A 65 -28.53 -21.85 -7.95
N TYR A 66 -28.93 -20.81 -7.21
CA TYR A 66 -29.71 -20.97 -5.98
C TYR A 66 -31.07 -21.62 -6.26
N ALA A 67 -31.80 -21.12 -7.27
CA ALA A 67 -33.09 -21.68 -7.66
C ALA A 67 -32.98 -23.16 -8.06
N CYS A 68 -31.99 -23.53 -8.87
CA CYS A 68 -31.73 -24.92 -9.25
C CYS A 68 -31.36 -25.79 -8.05
N SER A 69 -30.54 -25.28 -7.13
CA SER A 69 -30.12 -25.99 -5.92
C SER A 69 -31.30 -26.30 -5.01
N PHE A 70 -32.17 -25.30 -4.76
CA PHE A 70 -33.38 -25.50 -3.97
C PHE A 70 -34.41 -26.37 -4.67
N TYR A 71 -34.55 -26.26 -5.99
CA TYR A 71 -35.45 -27.12 -6.77
C TYR A 71 -35.01 -28.60 -6.69
N ALA A 72 -33.73 -28.88 -6.89
CA ALA A 72 -33.18 -30.22 -6.74
C ALA A 72 -33.29 -30.74 -5.29
N GLY A 73 -33.00 -29.86 -4.31
CA GLY A 73 -33.17 -30.16 -2.89
C GLY A 73 -34.62 -30.51 -2.53
N ALA A 74 -35.59 -29.76 -3.05
CA ALA A 74 -37.01 -30.02 -2.83
C ALA A 74 -37.43 -31.38 -3.38
N ARG A 75 -36.98 -31.74 -4.59
CA ARG A 75 -37.23 -33.08 -5.16
C ARG A 75 -36.61 -34.21 -4.34
N LEU A 76 -35.41 -34.01 -3.79
CA LEU A 76 -34.76 -35.01 -2.93
C LEU A 76 -35.52 -35.24 -1.62
N VAL A 77 -36.15 -34.19 -1.10
CA VAL A 77 -37.00 -34.28 0.08
C VAL A 77 -38.32 -34.97 -0.25
N GLU A 78 -38.92 -34.65 -1.41
CA GLU A 78 -40.16 -35.31 -1.89
C GLU A 78 -39.96 -36.81 -2.12
N ASP A 79 -38.81 -37.22 -2.67
CA ASP A 79 -38.43 -38.62 -2.85
C ASP A 79 -38.08 -39.34 -1.53
N GLY A 80 -38.09 -38.65 -0.39
CA GLY A 80 -37.71 -39.21 0.92
C GLY A 80 -36.23 -39.56 1.07
N LYS A 81 -35.37 -39.08 0.16
CA LYS A 81 -33.92 -39.37 0.13
C LYS A 81 -33.11 -38.49 1.07
N SER A 82 -33.64 -37.30 1.40
CA SER A 82 -33.01 -36.33 2.30
C SER A 82 -34.04 -35.61 3.15
N SER A 83 -33.62 -35.08 4.31
CA SER A 83 -34.46 -34.18 5.11
C SER A 83 -34.29 -32.71 4.67
N PHE A 84 -35.28 -31.88 4.98
CA PHE A 84 -35.20 -30.42 4.76
C PHE A 84 -33.99 -29.80 5.48
N SER A 85 -33.68 -30.27 6.70
CA SER A 85 -32.55 -29.75 7.47
C SER A 85 -31.20 -30.02 6.79
N ASP A 86 -31.03 -31.22 6.22
CA ASP A 86 -29.78 -31.61 5.55
C ASP A 86 -29.53 -30.80 4.29
N VAL A 87 -30.57 -30.51 3.51
CA VAL A 87 -30.48 -29.67 2.30
C VAL A 87 -29.97 -28.27 2.66
N PHE A 88 -30.55 -27.63 3.68
CA PHE A 88 -30.12 -26.31 4.13
C PHE A 88 -28.70 -26.33 4.70
N ARG A 89 -28.35 -27.37 5.46
CA ARG A 89 -27.01 -27.53 6.03
C ARG A 89 -25.94 -27.60 4.94
N VAL A 90 -26.16 -28.41 3.90
CA VAL A 90 -25.23 -28.54 2.76
C VAL A 90 -25.16 -27.23 1.97
N PHE A 91 -26.31 -26.60 1.70
CA PHE A 91 -26.37 -25.32 0.97
C PHE A 91 -25.57 -24.21 1.68
N PHE A 92 -25.78 -24.02 2.99
CA PHE A 92 -25.06 -23.00 3.75
C PHE A 92 -23.57 -23.32 3.89
N ALA A 93 -23.21 -24.59 4.13
CA ALA A 93 -21.81 -24.99 4.23
C ALA A 93 -21.04 -24.70 2.93
N LEU A 94 -21.61 -25.08 1.78
CA LEU A 94 -21.02 -24.80 0.47
C LEU A 94 -20.95 -23.30 0.16
N SER A 95 -22.01 -22.55 0.48
CA SER A 95 -22.07 -21.11 0.23
C SER A 95 -21.05 -20.33 1.06
N MET A 96 -20.93 -20.65 2.36
CA MET A 96 -19.93 -20.03 3.23
C MET A 96 -18.51 -20.39 2.82
N ALA A 97 -18.26 -21.64 2.41
CA ALA A 97 -16.96 -22.05 1.89
C ALA A 97 -16.61 -21.26 0.61
N ALA A 98 -17.54 -21.14 -0.33
CA ALA A 98 -17.33 -20.39 -1.58
C ALA A 98 -17.04 -18.90 -1.33
N ILE A 99 -17.79 -18.25 -0.43
CA ILE A 99 -17.54 -16.85 -0.04
C ILE A 99 -16.18 -16.72 0.66
N GLY A 100 -15.83 -17.66 1.54
CA GLY A 100 -14.54 -17.69 2.25
C GLY A 100 -13.35 -17.79 1.30
N LEU A 101 -13.43 -18.65 0.28
CA LEU A 101 -12.41 -18.75 -0.77
C LEU A 101 -12.33 -17.47 -1.62
N SER A 102 -13.48 -16.88 -1.99
CA SER A 102 -13.55 -15.66 -2.80
C SER A 102 -12.86 -14.48 -2.12
N GLN A 103 -13.12 -14.26 -0.82
CA GLN A 103 -12.50 -13.14 -0.10
C GLN A 103 -11.00 -13.34 0.12
N SER A 104 -10.57 -14.58 0.37
CA SER A 104 -9.16 -14.93 0.58
C SER A 104 -8.29 -14.71 -0.66
N GLY A 105 -8.85 -14.88 -1.86
CA GLY A 105 -8.14 -14.65 -3.13
C GLY A 105 -8.07 -13.19 -3.59
N SER A 106 -8.91 -12.29 -3.05
CA SER A 106 -9.00 -10.90 -3.53
C SER A 106 -7.90 -9.96 -3.03
N LEU A 107 -7.14 -10.37 -2.00
CA LEU A 107 -6.02 -9.63 -1.42
C LEU A 107 -4.67 -10.08 -2.02
N GLY A 108 -4.60 -10.09 -3.35
CA GLY A 108 -3.39 -10.40 -4.10
C GLY A 108 -2.48 -9.17 -4.35
N TYR A 109 -1.39 -9.36 -5.08
CA TYR A 109 -0.49 -8.27 -5.47
C TYR A 109 -1.14 -7.21 -6.39
N ASP A 110 -2.29 -7.52 -6.99
CA ASP A 110 -3.04 -6.60 -7.87
C ASP A 110 -3.98 -5.63 -7.10
N THR A 111 -4.02 -5.70 -5.77
CA THR A 111 -4.85 -4.79 -4.96
C THR A 111 -4.41 -3.34 -5.14
N ILE A 112 -5.38 -2.46 -5.46
CA ILE A 112 -5.14 -1.03 -5.53
C ILE A 112 -4.94 -0.48 -4.11
N VAL A 113 -3.78 0.14 -3.86
CA VAL A 113 -3.43 0.81 -2.61
C VAL A 113 -3.38 2.33 -2.79
N GLY A 114 -3.89 3.10 -1.82
CA GLY A 114 -3.91 4.58 -1.86
C GLY A 114 -5.29 5.19 -1.58
N GLU A 115 -5.50 6.48 -1.88
CA GLU A 115 -6.75 7.22 -1.57
C GLU A 115 -8.02 6.61 -2.15
N ARG A 116 -7.91 5.86 -3.26
CA ARG A 116 -9.02 5.17 -3.92
C ARG A 116 -9.00 3.65 -3.71
N GLY A 117 -8.18 3.16 -2.79
CA GLY A 117 -7.93 1.74 -2.57
C GLY A 117 -7.77 1.40 -1.09
N VAL A 118 -7.20 0.23 -0.81
CA VAL A 118 -6.93 -0.19 0.58
C VAL A 118 -5.86 0.72 1.18
N GLN A 119 -6.12 1.23 2.39
CA GLN A 119 -5.11 1.96 3.14
C GLN A 119 -4.19 0.97 3.86
N LEU A 120 -2.89 1.12 3.62
CA LEU A 120 -1.86 0.38 4.33
C LEU A 120 -1.51 1.08 5.64
N SER A 121 -1.28 0.32 6.71
CA SER A 121 -0.66 0.83 7.93
C SER A 121 0.76 1.33 7.65
N GLY A 122 1.33 2.13 8.57
CA GLY A 122 2.71 2.62 8.46
C GLY A 122 3.70 1.49 8.19
N GLY A 123 3.64 0.42 8.98
CA GLY A 123 4.51 -0.74 8.80
C GLY A 123 4.28 -1.54 7.52
N GLN A 124 3.05 -1.63 7.03
CA GLN A 124 2.77 -2.24 5.74
C GLN A 124 3.39 -1.44 4.59
N LYS A 125 3.25 -0.10 4.57
CA LYS A 125 3.90 0.76 3.58
C LYS A 125 5.42 0.59 3.61
N GLN A 126 5.97 0.43 4.80
CA GLN A 126 7.40 0.27 4.98
C GLN A 126 7.92 -1.08 4.46
N ARG A 127 7.24 -2.19 4.74
CA ARG A 127 7.55 -3.49 4.15
C ARG A 127 7.51 -3.46 2.62
N VAL A 128 6.55 -2.74 2.03
CA VAL A 128 6.48 -2.52 0.57
C VAL A 128 7.68 -1.70 0.07
N ALA A 129 8.10 -0.66 0.79
CA ALA A 129 9.29 0.12 0.44
C ALA A 129 10.58 -0.74 0.47
N ILE A 130 10.72 -1.60 1.48
CA ILE A 130 11.84 -2.55 1.61
C ILE A 130 11.82 -3.54 0.44
N ALA A 131 10.67 -4.14 0.14
CA ALA A 131 10.51 -5.04 -1.01
C ALA A 131 10.90 -4.35 -2.33
N ARG A 132 10.51 -3.09 -2.53
CA ARG A 132 10.93 -2.29 -3.69
C ARG A 132 12.45 -2.08 -3.74
N ALA A 133 13.09 -1.85 -2.59
CA ALA A 133 14.55 -1.72 -2.52
C ALA A 133 15.27 -3.04 -2.82
N ILE A 134 14.73 -4.18 -2.37
CA ILE A 134 15.26 -5.52 -2.69
C ILE A 134 15.21 -5.74 -4.20
N VAL A 135 14.05 -5.55 -4.82
CA VAL A 135 13.83 -5.76 -6.26
C VAL A 135 14.71 -4.83 -7.11
N LYS A 136 14.86 -3.56 -6.71
CA LYS A 136 15.70 -2.60 -7.44
C LYS A 136 17.20 -2.89 -7.32
N ASN A 137 17.61 -3.66 -6.31
CA ASN A 137 19.00 -4.01 -6.01
C ASN A 137 20.00 -2.82 -6.13
N PRO A 138 19.77 -1.70 -5.41
CA PRO A 138 20.64 -0.54 -5.50
C PRO A 138 22.00 -0.80 -4.82
N LYS A 139 23.08 -0.21 -5.36
CA LYS A 139 24.41 -0.27 -4.74
C LYS A 139 24.53 0.53 -3.44
N ILE A 140 23.68 1.56 -3.28
CA ILE A 140 23.66 2.46 -2.13
C ILE A 140 22.23 2.53 -1.58
N ILE A 141 22.08 2.36 -0.28
CA ILE A 141 20.80 2.42 0.44
C ILE A 141 20.87 3.53 1.48
N LEU A 142 19.81 4.35 1.52
CA LEU A 142 19.60 5.36 2.55
C LEU A 142 18.39 4.93 3.37
N LEU A 143 18.59 4.73 4.67
CA LEU A 143 17.53 4.39 5.62
C LEU A 143 17.32 5.58 6.55
N ASP A 144 16.18 6.25 6.43
CA ASP A 144 15.80 7.37 7.27
C ASP A 144 14.71 6.92 8.24
N GLU A 145 15.06 6.75 9.52
CA GLU A 145 14.15 6.33 10.58
C GLU A 145 13.30 5.11 10.23
N ALA A 146 13.88 4.14 9.52
CA ALA A 146 13.19 2.97 9.01
C ALA A 146 12.75 1.97 10.11
N THR A 147 12.44 2.40 11.32
CA THR A 147 11.73 1.60 12.35
C THR A 147 10.86 2.46 13.27
N SER A 148 10.77 3.78 13.07
CA SER A 148 10.12 4.69 14.02
C SER A 148 8.59 4.62 14.03
N ALA A 149 7.97 4.18 12.92
CA ALA A 149 6.53 4.10 12.76
C ALA A 149 5.93 2.68 13.00
N LEU A 150 6.67 1.80 13.67
CA LEU A 150 6.31 0.38 13.85
C LEU A 150 5.95 0.06 15.31
N ASP A 151 4.92 -0.77 15.47
CA ASP A 151 4.67 -1.51 16.71
C ASP A 151 5.77 -2.57 16.96
N ALA A 152 5.97 -2.94 18.22
CA ALA A 152 7.08 -3.81 18.65
C ALA A 152 7.08 -5.20 17.98
N GLU A 153 5.91 -5.74 17.63
CA GLU A 153 5.80 -7.03 16.93
C GLU A 153 6.21 -6.91 15.45
N SER A 154 5.70 -5.89 14.76
CA SER A 154 6.04 -5.61 13.36
C SER A 154 7.48 -5.17 13.15
N GLU A 155 8.10 -4.58 14.17
CA GLU A 155 9.46 -4.06 14.11
C GLU A 155 10.50 -5.14 13.85
N LYS A 156 10.43 -6.26 14.58
CA LYS A 156 11.42 -7.34 14.45
C LYS A 156 11.46 -7.90 13.02
N VAL A 157 10.28 -8.12 12.44
CA VAL A 157 10.14 -8.60 11.05
C VAL A 157 10.75 -7.61 10.06
N VAL A 158 10.57 -6.31 10.29
CA VAL A 158 11.14 -5.26 9.44
C VAL A 158 12.66 -5.18 9.60
N GLN A 159 13.18 -5.33 10.82
CA GLN A 159 14.63 -5.35 11.03
C GLN A 159 15.30 -6.55 10.37
N ASP A 160 14.75 -7.75 10.52
CA ASP A 160 15.28 -8.94 9.84
C ASP A 160 15.31 -8.76 8.31
N ALA A 161 14.33 -8.04 7.76
CA ALA A 161 14.31 -7.70 6.34
C ALA A 161 15.38 -6.68 5.98
N LEU A 162 15.52 -5.59 6.74
CA LEU A 162 16.52 -4.55 6.54
C LEU A 162 17.94 -5.12 6.62
N ASP A 163 18.24 -5.95 7.62
CA ASP A 163 19.53 -6.60 7.77
C ASP A 163 19.90 -7.42 6.52
N ARG A 164 18.95 -8.16 5.95
CA ARG A 164 19.15 -8.90 4.68
C ARG A 164 19.38 -7.98 3.49
N VAL A 165 18.69 -6.83 3.44
CA VAL A 165 18.86 -5.88 2.32
C VAL A 165 20.22 -5.18 2.42
N MET A 166 20.76 -4.99 3.62
CA MET A 166 22.01 -4.26 3.84
C MET A 166 23.27 -5.05 3.49
N VAL A 167 23.19 -6.39 3.49
CA VAL A 167 24.33 -7.27 3.15
C VAL A 167 24.88 -6.94 1.76
N GLU A 168 26.20 -6.78 1.68
CA GLU A 168 26.96 -6.44 0.45
C GLU A 168 26.57 -5.11 -0.22
N ARG A 169 25.95 -4.18 0.51
CA ARG A 169 25.56 -2.87 -0.01
C ARG A 169 26.04 -1.74 0.88
N THR A 170 26.39 -0.62 0.28
CA THR A 170 26.72 0.60 1.03
C THR A 170 25.44 1.15 1.64
N THR A 171 25.29 1.06 2.96
CA THR A 171 24.08 1.54 3.64
C THR A 171 24.43 2.72 4.55
N ILE A 172 23.70 3.82 4.38
CA ILE A 172 23.74 4.97 5.31
C ILE A 172 22.42 4.98 6.05
N ILE A 173 22.49 5.07 7.38
CA ILE A 173 21.34 4.94 8.25
C ILE A 173 21.28 6.15 9.19
N VAL A 174 20.12 6.81 9.23
CA VAL A 174 19.74 7.75 10.27
C VAL A 174 18.86 6.98 11.26
N VAL A 175 19.38 6.76 12.47
CA VAL A 175 18.76 5.88 13.47
C VAL A 175 18.71 6.52 14.86
N TYR A 176 17.67 6.15 15.58
CA TYR A 176 17.51 6.43 17.01
C TYR A 176 17.64 5.15 17.86
N ARG A 177 17.59 3.95 17.26
CA ARG A 177 17.63 2.67 17.99
C ARG A 177 19.05 2.17 18.20
N LEU A 178 19.37 1.88 19.46
CA LEU A 178 20.70 1.43 19.86
C LEU A 178 21.12 0.09 19.24
N SER A 179 20.17 -0.82 18.97
CA SER A 179 20.45 -2.12 18.34
C SER A 179 21.08 -1.96 16.95
N THR A 180 20.52 -1.09 16.11
CA THR A 180 21.05 -0.80 14.76
C THR A 180 22.39 -0.06 14.84
N ILE A 181 22.53 0.86 15.80
CA ILE A 181 23.77 1.64 16.00
C ILE A 181 24.95 0.73 16.38
N LYS A 182 24.74 -0.25 17.28
CA LYS A 182 25.79 -1.15 17.75
C LYS A 182 26.38 -2.04 16.65
N GLY A 183 25.57 -2.41 15.66
CA GLY A 183 25.98 -3.25 14.53
C GLY A 183 26.66 -2.50 13.39
N ALA A 184 26.79 -1.17 13.47
CA ALA A 184 27.35 -0.37 12.37
C ALA A 184 28.87 -0.49 12.27
N ASP A 185 29.39 -0.62 11.04
CA ASP A 185 30.82 -0.64 10.75
C ASP A 185 31.52 0.68 11.11
N LEU A 186 30.80 1.79 10.92
CA LEU A 186 31.24 3.15 11.22
C LEU A 186 30.04 3.97 11.70
N ILE A 187 30.22 4.66 12.81
CA ILE A 187 29.25 5.61 13.37
C ILE A 187 29.82 7.02 13.18
N ALA A 188 28.99 7.95 12.74
CA ALA A 188 29.31 9.37 12.68
C ALA A 188 28.30 10.16 13.51
N VAL A 189 28.79 10.91 14.51
CA VAL A 189 27.98 11.78 15.35
C VAL A 189 27.96 13.17 14.76
N VAL A 190 26.77 13.68 14.46
CA VAL A 190 26.57 15.02 13.91
C VAL A 190 26.15 15.98 15.02
N LYS A 191 26.84 17.11 15.15
CA LYS A 191 26.55 18.18 16.11
C LYS A 191 26.75 19.52 15.43
N ASN A 192 25.75 20.41 15.53
CA ASN A 192 25.77 21.75 14.91
C ASN A 192 26.08 21.74 13.40
N GLY A 193 25.63 20.71 12.68
CA GLY A 193 25.87 20.56 11.25
C GLY A 193 27.24 20.00 10.85
N PHE A 194 28.09 19.64 11.81
CA PHE A 194 29.41 19.05 11.56
C PHE A 194 29.54 17.66 12.19
N ILE A 195 30.44 16.83 11.65
CA ILE A 195 30.78 15.53 12.26
C ILE A 195 31.69 15.81 13.47
N ALA A 196 31.14 15.65 14.67
CA ALA A 196 31.88 15.82 15.92
C ALA A 196 32.79 14.62 16.21
N GLU A 197 32.28 13.40 15.97
CA GLU A 197 32.99 12.16 16.24
C GLU A 197 32.71 11.11 15.17
N LYS A 198 33.69 10.24 14.91
CA LYS A 198 33.53 9.07 14.05
C LYS A 198 34.31 7.86 14.57
N GLY A 199 33.75 6.67 14.45
CA GLY A 199 34.40 5.43 14.89
C GLY A 199 33.43 4.28 15.08
N LYS A 200 33.95 3.15 15.59
CA LYS A 200 33.13 2.00 16.02
C LYS A 200 32.48 2.26 17.38
N HIS A 201 31.40 1.54 17.66
CA HIS A 201 30.65 1.63 18.92
C HIS A 201 31.53 1.66 20.17
N GLU A 202 32.38 0.65 20.35
CA GLU A 202 33.23 0.48 21.54
C GLU A 202 34.24 1.62 21.69
N ALA A 203 34.87 2.02 20.58
CA ALA A 203 35.86 3.09 20.56
C ALA A 203 35.26 4.46 20.91
N LEU A 204 34.04 4.74 20.43
CA LEU A 204 33.33 5.98 20.75
C LEU A 204 32.79 5.97 22.19
N LEU A 205 32.38 4.81 22.70
CA LEU A 205 31.93 4.68 24.09
C LEU A 205 33.07 4.94 25.08
N HIS A 206 34.26 4.37 24.81
CA HIS A 206 35.45 4.56 25.65
C HIS A 206 35.97 6.01 25.70
N LYS A 207 35.73 6.78 24.63
CA LYS A 207 36.11 8.21 24.60
C LYS A 207 35.31 9.06 25.56
N GLY A 208 34.13 8.62 26.01
CA GLY A 208 33.27 9.38 26.91
C GLY A 208 32.75 10.69 26.33
N GLY A 209 32.68 10.80 24.99
CA GLY A 209 32.28 12.02 24.28
C GLY A 209 30.77 12.19 24.07
N ASP A 210 30.41 12.93 23.02
CA ASP A 210 29.03 13.18 22.59
C ASP A 210 28.28 11.87 22.31
N TYR A 211 28.96 10.88 21.69
CA TYR A 211 28.38 9.56 21.44
C TYR A 211 27.96 8.85 22.74
N ALA A 212 28.86 8.78 23.73
CA ALA A 212 28.62 8.09 24.99
C ALA A 212 27.46 8.74 25.76
N SER A 213 27.36 10.07 25.70
CA SER A 213 26.26 10.84 26.30
C SER A 213 24.91 10.49 25.65
N LEU A 214 24.85 10.39 24.32
CA LEU A 214 23.65 9.98 23.59
C LEU A 214 23.21 8.55 23.93
N VAL A 215 24.17 7.62 24.05
CA VAL A 215 23.89 6.24 24.46
C VAL A 215 23.34 6.17 25.88
N ALA A 216 23.92 6.92 26.82
CA ALA A 216 23.46 6.98 28.21
C ALA A 216 22.01 7.51 28.30
N LEU A 217 21.71 8.58 27.57
CA LEU A 217 20.36 9.13 27.46
C LEU A 217 19.38 8.09 26.90
N HIS A 218 19.74 7.40 25.83
CA HIS A 218 18.88 6.39 25.21
C HIS A 218 18.59 5.20 26.15
N ILE A 219 19.57 4.75 26.92
CA ILE A 219 19.41 3.68 27.92
C ILE A 219 18.45 4.14 29.03
N SER A 220 18.59 5.37 29.52
CA SER A 220 17.69 5.92 30.55
C SER A 220 16.25 6.04 30.06
N ALA A 221 16.06 6.45 28.80
CA ALA A 221 14.74 6.58 28.18
C ALA A 221 14.07 5.24 27.90
N SER A 222 14.84 4.17 27.65
CA SER A 222 14.31 2.82 27.38
C SER A 222 13.98 2.04 28.66
N ALA A 223 14.44 2.50 29.82
CA ALA A 223 14.18 1.90 31.13
C ALA A 223 12.98 2.54 31.87
N SER A 224 12.36 3.56 31.24
CA SER A 224 11.18 4.28 31.72
C SER A 224 9.93 3.82 30.97
#